data_AF-D0BMY7-F1
#
_entry.id   AF-D0BMY7-F1
#
_cell.length_a   1.000
_cell.length_b   1.000
_cell.length_c   1.000
_cell.angle_alpha   90.00
_cell.angle_beta   90.00
_cell.angle_gamma   90.00
#
_symmetry.space_group_name_H-M   'P 1'
#
loop_
_entity.id
_entity.type
_entity.pdbx_description
1 polymer ?
#
loop_
_entity_poly.entity_id
_entity_poly.type
_entity_poly.pdbx_seq_one_letter_code
_entity_poly.pdbx_strand_id
1 'polypeptide(L)'
;MTKFIALVGTNSQRSTNRTLLQYMQNHFADKVEIELVEIKDIPLFNKPANKQVPELVTEIAAKIEAADGVIIGTPEYDHAIPAVLMSALAWLSYGIHPLLNKPVMITGASYGTLGSSRAQLQLRQILDSPELKANVMPGSEFLLSHSLQAFDKKGNLIDLDTIKKLDALFDDFRLFVKITQKLRSAQDLLHKEAENFDWENI
;
A
#
# COMPACT_ATOMS: atom_id res chain seq x y z
N MET A 1 12.73 -5.06 -15.05
CA MET A 1 12.24 -5.94 -13.95
C MET A 1 10.97 -5.29 -13.42
N THR A 2 9.94 -6.04 -13.03
CA THR A 2 8.72 -5.43 -12.45
C THR A 2 9.10 -4.68 -11.19
N LYS A 3 8.63 -3.43 -11.04
CA LYS A 3 8.93 -2.57 -9.89
C LYS A 3 7.69 -2.33 -9.03
N PHE A 4 7.84 -2.48 -7.72
CA PHE A 4 6.81 -2.18 -6.74
C PHE A 4 7.26 -1.14 -5.73
N ILE A 5 6.34 -0.27 -5.32
CA ILE A 5 6.52 0.57 -4.12
C ILE A 5 5.87 -0.12 -2.93
N ALA A 6 6.62 -0.29 -1.85
CA ALA A 6 6.12 -0.81 -0.58
C ALA A 6 5.95 0.34 0.43
N LEU A 7 4.71 0.77 0.66
CA LEU A 7 4.37 1.80 1.64
C LEU A 7 4.36 1.21 3.05
N VAL A 8 5.22 1.75 3.92
CA VAL A 8 5.24 1.42 5.35
C VAL A 8 4.12 2.17 6.04
N GLY A 9 3.01 1.49 6.35
CA GLY A 9 1.76 2.09 6.85
C GLY A 9 1.77 2.61 8.29
N THR A 10 2.93 2.99 8.84
CA THR A 10 3.06 3.46 10.23
C THR A 10 4.25 4.40 10.40
N ASN A 11 4.18 5.29 11.38
CA ASN A 11 5.27 6.15 11.82
C ASN A 11 6.09 5.58 12.99
N SER A 12 5.74 4.38 13.47
CA SER A 12 6.52 3.72 14.53
C SER A 12 7.93 3.40 14.07
N GLN A 13 8.94 3.75 14.88
CA GLN A 13 10.33 3.36 14.66
C GLN A 13 10.53 1.84 14.77
N ARG A 14 9.79 1.18 15.67
CA ARG A 14 9.80 -0.28 15.87
C ARG A 14 8.56 -0.87 15.21
N SER A 15 8.61 -1.07 13.90
CA SER A 15 7.50 -1.59 13.10
C SER A 15 7.80 -2.97 12.57
N THR A 16 7.01 -3.97 13.00
CA THR A 16 7.05 -5.32 12.40
C THR A 16 6.47 -5.33 10.98
N ASN A 17 5.67 -4.33 10.60
CA ASN A 17 5.22 -4.14 9.20
C ASN A 17 6.37 -3.68 8.30
N ARG A 18 7.24 -2.80 8.80
CA ARG A 18 8.47 -2.43 8.09
C ARG A 18 9.37 -3.65 7.92
N THR A 19 9.56 -4.44 8.98
CA THR A 19 10.33 -5.68 8.91
C THR A 19 9.73 -6.67 7.91
N LEU A 20 8.40 -6.83 7.87
CA LEU A 20 7.72 -7.66 6.87
C LEU A 20 8.00 -7.19 5.44
N LEU A 21 7.91 -5.88 5.18
CA LEU A 21 8.16 -5.32 3.84
C LEU A 21 9.65 -5.45 3.45
N GLN A 22 10.58 -5.28 4.39
CA GLN A 22 12.01 -5.50 4.18
C GLN A 22 12.30 -6.99 3.89
N TYR A 23 11.64 -7.90 4.60
CA TYR A 23 11.71 -9.32 4.29
C TYR A 23 11.23 -9.60 2.87
N MET A 24 10.05 -9.08 2.48
CA MET A 24 9.52 -9.23 1.12
C MET A 24 10.47 -8.68 0.06
N GLN A 25 11.08 -7.51 0.30
CA GLN A 25 12.08 -6.91 -0.57
C GLN A 25 13.26 -7.87 -0.83
N ASN A 26 13.81 -8.46 0.23
CA ASN A 26 14.97 -9.36 0.10
C ASN A 26 14.57 -10.73 -0.48
N HIS A 27 13.46 -11.29 -0.01
CA HIS A 27 12.99 -12.63 -0.36
C HIS A 27 12.55 -12.73 -1.82
N PHE A 28 12.04 -11.65 -2.41
CA PHE A 28 11.60 -11.60 -3.81
C PHE A 28 12.56 -10.86 -4.76
N ALA A 29 13.78 -10.56 -4.32
CA ALA A 29 14.76 -9.74 -5.06
C ALA A 29 15.21 -10.36 -6.39
N ASP A 30 15.10 -11.68 -6.56
CA ASP A 30 15.37 -12.39 -7.82
C ASP A 30 14.21 -12.28 -8.82
N LYS A 31 12.99 -11.98 -8.34
CA LYS A 31 11.77 -11.93 -9.14
C LYS A 31 11.37 -10.50 -9.54
N VAL A 32 11.51 -9.53 -8.63
CA VAL A 32 11.04 -8.14 -8.78
C VAL A 32 11.91 -7.14 -8.00
N GLU A 33 11.81 -5.86 -8.34
CA GLU A 33 12.35 -4.76 -7.54
C GLU A 33 11.26 -4.26 -6.57
N ILE A 34 11.56 -4.18 -5.28
CA ILE A 34 10.68 -3.57 -4.28
C ILE A 34 11.43 -2.41 -3.63
N GLU A 35 10.88 -1.21 -3.72
CA GLU A 35 11.39 -0.02 -3.03
C GLU A 35 10.48 0.31 -1.84
N LEU A 36 11.05 0.32 -0.64
CA LEU A 36 10.31 0.75 0.55
C LEU A 36 10.22 2.27 0.61
N VAL A 37 9.02 2.77 0.91
CA VAL A 37 8.74 4.19 1.10
C VAL A 37 8.11 4.40 2.47
N GLU A 38 8.76 5.24 3.27
CA GLU A 38 8.28 5.64 4.59
C GLU A 38 7.27 6.78 4.46
N ILE A 39 6.18 6.70 5.21
CA ILE A 39 5.19 7.80 5.31
C ILE A 39 5.33 8.62 6.60
N LYS A 40 6.27 8.25 7.47
CA LYS A 40 6.40 8.79 8.84
C LYS A 40 6.68 10.30 8.89
N ASP A 41 7.31 10.82 7.85
CA ASP A 41 7.74 12.22 7.73
C ASP A 41 6.76 13.07 6.90
N ILE A 42 5.67 12.46 6.40
CA ILE A 42 4.59 13.20 5.73
C ILE A 42 3.85 14.02 6.79
N PRO A 43 3.64 15.34 6.57
CA PRO A 43 2.86 16.15 7.51
C PRO A 43 1.43 15.62 7.62
N LEU A 44 0.82 15.76 8.80
CA LEU A 44 -0.60 15.43 8.97
C LEU A 44 -1.43 16.18 7.92
N PHE A 45 -2.37 15.48 7.28
CA PHE A 45 -3.25 16.05 6.30
C PHE A 45 -4.07 17.16 6.95
N ASN A 46 -3.91 18.36 6.40
CA ASN A 46 -4.67 19.54 6.75
C ASN A 46 -5.02 20.23 5.45
N LYS A 47 -6.28 20.09 5.01
CA LYS A 47 -6.77 20.52 3.70
C LYS A 47 -6.29 21.96 3.40
N PRO A 48 -5.31 22.14 2.50
CA PRO A 48 -4.67 23.44 2.34
C PRO A 48 -5.53 24.35 1.45
N ALA A 49 -5.73 25.61 1.86
CA ALA A 49 -6.53 26.57 1.11
C ALA A 49 -5.94 26.90 -0.28
N ASN A 50 -4.62 26.81 -0.43
CA ASN A 50 -3.91 27.07 -1.68
C ASN A 50 -3.78 25.84 -2.60
N LYS A 51 -4.43 24.71 -2.24
CA LYS A 51 -4.36 23.43 -2.94
C LYS A 51 -2.93 22.86 -3.10
N GLN A 52 -1.95 23.34 -2.32
CA GLN A 52 -0.55 22.92 -2.46
C GLN A 52 -0.27 21.59 -1.76
N VAL A 53 0.30 20.65 -2.50
CA VAL A 53 0.74 19.35 -1.99
C VAL A 53 2.20 19.46 -1.49
N PRO A 54 2.57 18.87 -0.34
CA PRO A 54 3.95 18.85 0.14
C PRO A 54 4.90 18.16 -0.84
N GLU A 55 6.13 18.67 -0.99
CA GLU A 55 7.14 18.14 -1.91
C GLU A 55 7.39 16.64 -1.71
N LEU A 56 7.54 16.19 -0.46
CA LEU A 56 7.69 14.77 -0.12
C LEU A 56 6.52 13.91 -0.63
N VAL A 57 5.29 14.42 -0.59
CA VAL A 57 4.12 13.70 -1.12
C VAL A 57 4.21 13.62 -2.65
N THR A 58 4.60 14.69 -3.32
CA THR A 58 4.80 14.70 -4.77
C THR A 58 5.90 13.73 -5.21
N GLU A 59 7.01 13.64 -4.46
CA GLU A 59 8.06 12.64 -4.71
C GLU A 59 7.55 11.20 -4.56
N ILE A 60 6.77 10.93 -3.52
CA ILE A 60 6.16 9.61 -3.30
C ILE A 60 5.16 9.29 -4.42
N ALA A 61 4.36 10.27 -4.83
CA ALA A 61 3.40 10.11 -5.92
C ALA A 61 4.11 9.74 -7.23
N ALA A 62 5.20 10.44 -7.58
CA ALA A 62 5.99 10.14 -8.78
C ALA A 62 6.56 8.71 -8.75
N LYS A 63 7.02 8.24 -7.58
CA LYS A 63 7.48 6.84 -7.40
C LYS A 63 6.35 5.84 -7.61
N ILE A 64 5.16 6.09 -7.07
CA ILE A 64 3.99 5.23 -7.22
C ILE A 64 3.55 5.17 -8.68
N GLU A 65 3.51 6.31 -9.38
CA GLU A 65 3.13 6.40 -10.78
C GLU A 65 4.08 5.58 -11.67
N ALA A 66 5.40 5.71 -11.43
CA ALA A 66 6.44 4.99 -12.16
C ALA A 66 6.49 3.48 -11.87
N ALA A 67 5.90 3.02 -10.76
CA ALA A 67 5.89 1.60 -10.40
C ALA A 67 4.75 0.81 -11.07
N ASP A 68 4.95 -0.49 -11.24
CA ASP A 68 3.94 -1.39 -11.81
C ASP A 68 2.79 -1.68 -10.82
N GLY A 69 3.03 -1.52 -9.52
CA GLY A 69 2.05 -1.74 -8.46
C GLY A 69 2.55 -1.26 -7.10
N VAL A 70 1.65 -1.28 -6.12
CA VAL A 70 1.93 -0.84 -4.74
C VAL A 70 1.61 -1.96 -3.77
N ILE A 71 2.44 -2.10 -2.73
CA ILE A 71 2.23 -2.98 -1.58
C ILE A 71 2.05 -2.07 -0.38
N ILE A 72 0.97 -2.21 0.39
CA ILE A 72 0.75 -1.43 1.61
C ILE A 72 0.80 -2.36 2.81
N GLY A 73 1.82 -2.19 3.65
CA GLY A 73 1.97 -2.91 4.92
C GLY A 73 1.35 -2.13 6.07
N THR A 74 0.16 -2.54 6.54
CA THR A 74 -0.57 -1.82 7.60
C THR A 74 -0.61 -2.61 8.91
N PRO A 75 -0.23 -1.99 10.06
CA PRO A 75 -0.67 -2.49 11.36
C PRO A 75 -2.17 -2.22 11.56
N GLU A 76 -2.71 -2.70 12.68
CA GLU A 76 -4.09 -2.44 13.11
C GLU A 76 -4.09 -1.74 14.46
N TYR A 77 -4.65 -0.53 14.53
CA TYR A 77 -4.88 0.23 15.76
C TYR A 77 -6.38 0.41 15.93
N ASP A 78 -6.92 -0.02 17.08
CA ASP A 78 -8.35 0.14 17.42
C ASP A 78 -9.31 -0.36 16.32
N HIS A 79 -8.97 -1.51 15.71
CA HIS A 79 -9.72 -2.12 14.60
C HIS A 79 -9.73 -1.31 13.30
N ALA A 80 -8.78 -0.38 13.15
CA ALA A 80 -8.64 0.50 12.00
C ALA A 80 -7.20 0.55 11.49
N ILE A 81 -7.02 1.16 10.31
CA ILE A 81 -5.72 1.60 9.83
C ILE A 81 -5.14 2.69 10.73
N PRO A 82 -3.81 2.83 10.81
CA PRO A 82 -3.21 3.93 11.56
C PRO A 82 -3.61 5.29 11.00
N ALA A 83 -3.81 6.28 11.87
CA ALA A 83 -4.15 7.65 11.48
C ALA A 83 -3.13 8.26 10.49
N VAL A 84 -1.84 7.94 10.66
CA VAL A 84 -0.78 8.38 9.73
C VAL A 84 -0.96 7.80 8.32
N LEU A 85 -1.45 6.56 8.18
CA LEU A 85 -1.72 5.95 6.88
C LEU A 85 -2.93 6.63 6.22
N MET A 86 -4.01 6.86 6.97
CA MET A 86 -5.15 7.60 6.44
C MET A 86 -4.75 9.02 5.98
N SER A 87 -3.93 9.70 6.79
CA SER A 87 -3.39 11.02 6.46
C SER A 87 -2.56 11.01 5.17
N ALA A 88 -1.67 10.02 5.00
CA ALA A 88 -0.88 9.89 3.78
C ALA A 88 -1.75 9.63 2.55
N LEU A 89 -2.78 8.79 2.68
CA LEU A 89 -3.74 8.52 1.60
C LEU A 89 -4.55 9.76 1.22
N ALA A 90 -4.95 10.58 2.20
CA ALA A 90 -5.63 11.84 1.93
C ALA A 90 -4.75 12.82 1.14
N TRP A 91 -3.45 12.88 1.43
CA TRP A 91 -2.51 13.65 0.60
C TRP A 91 -2.36 13.08 -0.81
N LEU A 92 -2.31 11.74 -0.94
CA LEU A 92 -2.17 11.03 -2.22
C LEU A 92 -3.46 10.97 -3.06
N SER A 93 -4.52 11.68 -2.65
CA SER A 93 -5.74 11.87 -3.43
C SER A 93 -6.15 13.34 -3.57
N TYR A 94 -5.35 14.27 -3.03
CA TYR A 94 -5.69 15.69 -3.00
C TYR A 94 -5.00 16.45 -4.14
N GLY A 95 -5.69 16.61 -5.26
CA GLY A 95 -5.18 17.29 -6.46
C GLY A 95 -4.14 16.48 -7.25
N ILE A 96 -3.86 15.25 -6.81
CA ILE A 96 -3.01 14.25 -7.46
C ILE A 96 -3.64 12.87 -7.27
N HIS A 97 -3.44 11.96 -8.22
CA HIS A 97 -4.08 10.64 -8.21
C HIS A 97 -3.12 9.48 -8.56
N PRO A 98 -1.97 9.33 -7.89
CA PRO A 98 -0.98 8.30 -8.21
C PRO A 98 -1.50 6.86 -8.04
N LEU A 99 -2.54 6.65 -7.23
CA LEU A 99 -3.14 5.34 -6.98
C LEU A 99 -4.28 4.99 -7.94
N LEU A 100 -4.70 5.91 -8.82
CA LEU A 100 -5.79 5.68 -9.77
C LEU A 100 -5.49 4.49 -10.66
N ASN A 101 -6.37 3.49 -10.63
CA ASN A 101 -6.24 2.20 -11.31
C ASN A 101 -4.94 1.44 -11.00
N LYS A 102 -4.14 1.88 -10.02
CA LYS A 102 -2.88 1.25 -9.65
C LYS A 102 -3.16 -0.10 -9.00
N PRO A 103 -2.49 -1.19 -9.40
CA PRO A 103 -2.65 -2.47 -8.74
C PRO A 103 -2.08 -2.40 -7.31
N VAL A 104 -2.88 -2.79 -6.33
CA VAL A 104 -2.49 -2.74 -4.90
C VAL A 104 -2.61 -4.11 -4.24
N MET A 105 -1.54 -4.52 -3.56
CA MET A 105 -1.56 -5.60 -2.58
C MET A 105 -1.60 -5.00 -1.17
N ILE A 106 -2.52 -5.49 -0.34
CA ILE A 106 -2.52 -5.18 1.09
C ILE A 106 -1.88 -6.35 1.82
N THR A 107 -0.98 -6.03 2.75
CA THR A 107 -0.38 -6.97 3.69
C THR A 107 -0.32 -6.33 5.07
N GLY A 108 -0.06 -7.10 6.10
CA GLY A 108 0.06 -6.52 7.43
C GLY A 108 0.45 -7.51 8.51
N ALA A 109 1.03 -6.94 9.56
CA ALA A 109 1.50 -7.63 10.73
C ALA A 109 0.88 -7.01 11.98
N SER A 110 0.42 -7.84 12.91
CA SER A 110 -0.10 -7.42 14.21
C SER A 110 0.52 -8.24 15.33
N TYR A 111 0.49 -7.70 16.55
CA TYR A 111 0.91 -8.46 17.73
C TYR A 111 -0.12 -9.54 18.10
N GLY A 112 -1.39 -9.31 17.76
CA GLY A 112 -2.48 -10.24 18.02
C GLY A 112 -2.62 -11.35 16.99
N THR A 113 -3.54 -12.28 17.27
CA THR A 113 -3.82 -13.48 16.45
C THR A 113 -4.42 -13.16 15.08
N LEU A 114 -5.12 -12.02 14.94
CA LEU A 114 -5.88 -11.68 13.73
C LEU A 114 -5.05 -11.02 12.62
N GLY A 115 -3.77 -10.75 12.88
CA GLY A 115 -2.82 -10.35 11.83
C GLY A 115 -3.23 -9.14 10.99
N SER A 116 -3.86 -8.13 11.59
CA SER A 116 -4.35 -6.87 10.98
C SER A 116 -5.61 -6.97 10.11
N SER A 117 -6.38 -8.05 10.20
CA SER A 117 -7.53 -8.30 9.31
C SER A 117 -8.54 -7.15 9.18
N ARG A 118 -8.88 -6.45 10.27
CA ARG A 118 -9.87 -5.36 10.21
C ARG A 118 -9.29 -4.10 9.59
N ALA A 119 -8.02 -3.79 9.88
CA ALA A 119 -7.32 -2.71 9.21
C ALA A 119 -7.21 -2.96 7.71
N GLN A 120 -6.93 -4.19 7.27
CA GLN A 120 -6.87 -4.52 5.84
C GLN A 120 -8.23 -4.38 5.17
N LEU A 121 -9.31 -4.81 5.82
CA LEU A 121 -10.67 -4.64 5.30
C LEU A 121 -11.04 -3.16 5.16
N GLN A 122 -10.76 -2.35 6.18
CA GLN A 122 -11.00 -0.90 6.14
C GLN A 122 -10.15 -0.23 5.05
N LEU A 123 -8.86 -0.59 4.94
CA LEU A 123 -7.97 -0.05 3.93
C LEU A 123 -8.49 -0.35 2.52
N ARG A 124 -9.02 -1.55 2.29
CA ARG A 124 -9.62 -1.94 1.02
C ARG A 124 -10.80 -1.05 0.65
N GLN A 125 -11.68 -0.77 1.61
CA GLN A 125 -12.80 0.16 1.41
C GLN A 125 -12.33 1.58 1.08
N ILE A 126 -11.29 2.06 1.77
CA ILE A 126 -10.72 3.39 1.53
C ILE A 126 -10.11 3.46 0.13
N LEU A 127 -9.33 2.45 -0.28
CA LEU A 127 -8.68 2.42 -1.59
C LEU A 127 -9.68 2.30 -2.76
N ASP A 128 -10.87 1.74 -2.52
CA ASP A 128 -11.97 1.63 -3.50
C ASP A 128 -12.77 2.94 -3.65
N SER A 129 -12.52 3.95 -2.81
CA SER A 129 -13.17 5.26 -2.91
C SER A 129 -12.89 5.93 -4.27
N PRO A 130 -13.80 6.77 -4.79
CA PRO A 130 -13.63 7.43 -6.10
C PRO A 130 -12.34 8.24 -6.25
N GLU A 131 -11.81 8.78 -5.14
CA GLU A 131 -10.67 9.69 -5.13
C GLU A 131 -9.34 8.95 -5.24
N LEU A 132 -9.27 7.72 -4.70
CA LEU A 132 -8.09 6.85 -4.77
C LEU A 132 -8.20 5.85 -5.92
N LYS A 133 -9.37 5.20 -6.04
CA LYS A 133 -9.77 4.28 -7.10
C LYS A 133 -8.68 3.29 -7.50
N ALA A 134 -8.06 2.69 -6.50
CA ALA A 134 -6.99 1.72 -6.70
C ALA A 134 -7.56 0.35 -7.06
N ASN A 135 -6.87 -0.39 -7.92
CA ASN A 135 -7.23 -1.77 -8.23
C ASN A 135 -6.66 -2.69 -7.15
N VAL A 136 -7.37 -2.87 -6.04
CA VAL A 136 -6.90 -3.73 -4.95
C VAL A 136 -7.10 -5.20 -5.31
N MET A 137 -6.06 -6.03 -5.17
CA MET A 137 -6.15 -7.47 -5.47
C MET A 137 -7.24 -8.14 -4.60
N PRO A 138 -8.29 -8.72 -5.22
CA PRO A 138 -9.43 -9.27 -4.48
C PRO A 138 -9.07 -10.59 -3.80
N GLY A 139 -9.69 -10.86 -2.65
CA GLY A 139 -9.60 -12.17 -1.96
C GLY A 139 -8.23 -12.54 -1.38
N SER A 140 -7.21 -11.70 -1.55
CA SER A 140 -5.88 -11.91 -0.99
C SER A 140 -5.71 -11.20 0.35
N GLU A 141 -5.39 -11.98 1.38
CA GLU A 141 -5.06 -11.50 2.71
C GLU A 141 -3.83 -12.22 3.25
N PHE A 142 -2.71 -11.49 3.30
CA PHE A 142 -1.57 -11.91 4.10
C PHE A 142 -1.69 -11.25 5.48
N LEU A 143 -2.08 -12.06 6.46
CA LEU A 143 -2.34 -11.65 7.84
C LEU A 143 -1.28 -12.25 8.76
N LEU A 144 -0.23 -11.49 9.07
CA LEU A 144 0.83 -11.98 9.94
C LEU A 144 0.46 -11.78 11.41
N SER A 145 0.09 -12.87 12.08
CA SER A 145 -0.18 -12.92 13.51
C SER A 145 1.12 -12.93 14.34
N HIS A 146 1.02 -12.56 15.62
CA HIS A 146 2.13 -12.68 16.59
C HIS A 146 3.46 -12.14 16.09
N SER A 147 3.41 -10.96 15.46
CA SER A 147 4.54 -10.46 14.67
C SER A 147 5.82 -10.16 15.46
N LEU A 148 5.77 -10.08 16.79
CA LEU A 148 6.97 -9.95 17.63
C LEU A 148 7.79 -11.25 17.67
N GLN A 149 7.15 -12.40 17.40
CA GLN A 149 7.77 -13.72 17.38
C GLN A 149 7.97 -14.27 15.96
N ALA A 150 7.39 -13.60 14.95
CA ALA A 150 7.37 -14.09 13.58
C ALA A 150 8.72 -14.00 12.85
N PHE A 151 9.68 -13.23 13.38
CA PHE A 151 10.95 -12.95 12.72
C PHE A 151 12.16 -13.42 13.52
N ASP A 152 13.21 -13.84 12.81
CA ASP A 152 14.54 -14.07 13.39
C ASP A 152 15.27 -12.74 13.68
N LYS A 153 16.49 -12.82 14.21
CA LYS A 153 17.32 -11.64 14.52
C LYS A 153 17.74 -10.82 13.29
N LYS A 154 17.62 -11.38 12.09
CA LYS A 154 17.92 -10.72 10.81
C LYS A 154 16.67 -10.15 10.14
N GLY A 155 15.49 -10.32 10.75
CA GLY A 155 14.22 -9.88 10.20
C GLY A 155 13.61 -10.83 9.18
N ASN A 156 14.05 -12.10 9.14
CA ASN A 156 13.44 -13.11 8.26
C ASN A 156 12.27 -13.80 8.93
N LEU A 157 11.21 -14.09 8.19
CA LEU A 157 10.14 -14.96 8.67
C LEU A 157 10.70 -16.35 9.03
N ILE A 158 10.20 -16.92 10.12
CA ILE A 158 10.68 -18.23 10.64
C ILE A 158 9.75 -19.40 10.35
N ASP A 159 8.47 -19.12 10.08
CA ASP A 159 7.44 -20.14 9.86
C ASP A 159 7.31 -20.47 8.36
N LEU A 160 7.59 -21.72 8.00
CA LEU A 160 7.63 -22.15 6.60
C LEU A 160 6.26 -22.12 5.91
N ASP A 161 5.18 -22.42 6.63
CA ASP A 161 3.83 -22.37 6.08
C ASP A 161 3.39 -20.94 5.80
N THR A 162 3.74 -20.01 6.69
CA THR A 162 3.54 -18.57 6.51
C THR A 162 4.32 -18.06 5.28
N ILE A 163 5.59 -18.48 5.12
CA ILE A 163 6.40 -18.12 3.95
C ILE A 163 5.76 -18.64 2.67
N LYS A 164 5.35 -19.92 2.64
CA LYS A 164 4.69 -20.53 1.49
C LYS A 164 3.38 -19.82 1.12
N LYS A 165 2.60 -19.39 2.12
CA LYS A 165 1.39 -18.59 1.89
C LYS A 165 1.73 -17.22 1.29
N LEU A 166 2.77 -16.55 1.80
CA LEU A 166 3.22 -15.27 1.25
C LEU A 166 3.68 -15.42 -0.20
N ASP A 167 4.44 -16.46 -0.52
CA ASP A 167 4.92 -16.75 -1.86
C ASP A 167 3.77 -16.92 -2.86
N ALA A 168 2.77 -17.72 -2.49
CA ALA A 168 1.59 -17.93 -3.33
C ALA A 168 0.82 -16.64 -3.59
N LEU A 169 0.52 -15.86 -2.54
CA LEU A 169 -0.19 -14.58 -2.67
C LEU A 169 0.62 -13.55 -3.46
N PHE A 170 1.94 -13.55 -3.32
CA PHE A 170 2.80 -12.62 -4.05
C PHE A 170 2.90 -12.98 -5.54
N ASP A 171 2.98 -14.27 -5.88
CA ASP A 171 2.94 -14.72 -7.26
C ASP A 171 1.58 -14.40 -7.92
N ASP A 172 0.47 -14.52 -7.18
CA ASP A 172 -0.85 -14.05 -7.63
C ASP A 172 -0.86 -12.52 -7.86
N PHE A 173 -0.24 -11.73 -6.97
CA PHE A 173 -0.13 -10.28 -7.15
C PHE A 173 0.63 -9.92 -8.43
N ARG A 174 1.73 -10.62 -8.72
CA ARG A 174 2.50 -10.42 -9.96
C ARG A 174 1.67 -10.72 -11.19
N LEU A 175 0.79 -11.73 -11.15
CA LEU A 175 -0.14 -12.01 -12.24
C LEU A 175 -1.24 -10.94 -12.34
N PHE A 176 -1.81 -10.53 -11.21
CA PHE A 176 -2.84 -9.50 -11.13
C PHE A 176 -2.38 -8.18 -11.73
N VAL A 177 -1.14 -7.76 -11.46
CA VAL A 177 -0.50 -6.58 -12.08
C VAL A 177 -0.47 -6.70 -13.61
N LYS A 178 -0.11 -7.86 -14.15
CA LYS A 178 -0.10 -8.09 -15.62
C LYS A 178 -1.49 -8.06 -16.24
N ILE A 179 -2.51 -8.52 -15.51
CA ILE A 179 -3.90 -8.53 -15.98
C ILE A 179 -4.45 -7.10 -15.98
N THR A 180 -4.28 -6.37 -14.89
CA THR A 180 -4.76 -4.99 -14.73
C THR A 180 -4.12 -4.03 -15.73
N GLN A 181 -2.83 -4.18 -16.04
CA GLN A 181 -2.15 -3.40 -17.10
C GLN A 181 -2.74 -3.60 -18.51
N LYS A 182 -3.52 -4.67 -18.74
CA LYS A 182 -4.21 -4.92 -20.01
C LYS A 182 -5.60 -4.25 -20.08
N LEU A 183 -6.14 -3.77 -18.95
CA LEU A 183 -7.46 -3.16 -18.86
C LEU A 183 -7.44 -1.65 -19.23
N ARG A 184 -7.02 -1.33 -20.45
CA ARG A 184 -6.72 0.05 -20.88
C ARG A 184 -7.94 0.92 -21.18
N SER A 185 -9.02 0.35 -21.70
CA SER A 185 -10.15 1.13 -22.23
C SER A 185 -10.84 2.03 -21.20
N ALA A 186 -10.92 1.58 -19.95
CA ALA A 186 -11.47 2.39 -18.87
C ALA A 186 -10.41 3.33 -18.27
N GLN A 187 -9.13 2.94 -18.25
CA GLN A 187 -8.08 3.71 -17.58
C GLN A 187 -7.94 5.14 -18.14
N ASP A 188 -7.92 5.29 -19.47
CA ASP A 188 -7.72 6.60 -20.10
C ASP A 188 -8.88 7.57 -19.84
N LEU A 189 -10.12 7.06 -19.81
CA LEU A 189 -11.31 7.85 -19.49
C LEU A 189 -11.30 8.27 -18.03
N LEU A 190 -11.00 7.33 -17.13
CA LEU A 190 -11.00 7.57 -15.70
C LEU A 190 -9.89 8.52 -15.26
N HIS A 191 -8.73 8.50 -15.91
CA HIS A 191 -7.66 9.49 -15.68
C HIS A 191 -8.14 10.91 -15.98
N LYS A 192 -8.78 11.12 -17.14
CA LYS A 192 -9.35 12.43 -17.50
C LYS A 192 -10.44 12.86 -16.53
N GLU A 193 -11.28 11.95 -16.06
CA GLU A 193 -12.31 12.27 -15.06
C GLU A 193 -11.70 12.72 -13.74
N ALA A 194 -10.68 12.02 -13.25
CA ALA A 194 -9.99 12.35 -12.00
C ALA A 194 -9.27 13.72 -12.07
N GLU A 195 -8.57 14.00 -13.17
CA GLU A 195 -7.91 15.30 -13.39
C GLU A 195 -8.89 16.49 -13.40
N ASN A 196 -10.13 16.26 -13.82
CA ASN A 196 -11.17 17.30 -13.92
C ASN A 196 -12.06 17.40 -12.68
N PHE A 197 -11.84 16.55 -11.66
CA PHE A 197 -12.70 16.49 -10.49
C PHE A 197 -12.40 17.62 -9.49
N ASP A 198 -13.41 18.43 -9.16
CA ASP A 198 -13.31 19.50 -8.15
C ASP A 198 -14.52 19.50 -7.20
N TRP A 199 -14.26 19.23 -5.92
CA TRP A 199 -15.25 19.20 -4.84
C TRP A 199 -15.95 20.54 -4.60
N GLU A 200 -15.36 21.65 -5.02
CA GLU A 200 -15.94 22.97 -4.82
C GLU A 200 -17.03 23.29 -5.85
N ASN A 201 -17.18 22.46 -6.88
CA ASN A 201 -18.06 22.69 -8.03
C ASN A 201 -19.10 21.58 -8.28
N ILE A 202 -19.38 20.73 -7.28
CA ILE A 202 -20.41 19.66 -7.33
C ILE A 202 -21.72 20.13 -6.71
#